data_AF-A0A167BPS4-F1
#
_entry.id   AF-A0A167BPS4-F1
#
_cell.length_a   1.000
_cell.length_b   1.000
_cell.length_c   1.000
_cell.angle_alpha   90.00
_cell.angle_beta   90.00
_cell.angle_gamma   90.00
#
_symmetry.space_group_name_H-M   'P 1'
#
loop_
_entity.id
_entity.type
_entity.pdbx_description
1 polymer ?
#
loop_
_entity_poly.entity_id
_entity_poly.type
_entity_poly.pdbx_seq_one_letter_code
_entity_poly.pdbx_strand_id
1 'polypeptide(L)'
;MVSQLQPGDHLQLAPGEYTQSLNLRELRGTADAPIVISGPSEGEPAIFLARSGRNTIQLRNSAHLVIQHLTLDGRGQNAAAIVAESEGEHTHSITIQYLRISNYDRSQGHIGISTRVPAWNWVIRNNEIRNVGTGMYLGRPDGSAPFVAGLIENNLFEKTTGYNAQIKHQNVRDLVPGMPSHPQQTIIRYNVFSKAQSSSTGNSARPNLLLGHWPPEGVGMHDRYLVYGNIFYQNPSERLFQGEGNLAIYNNLFVNHHGDGLIVRPHNHTPRQVHILKNTFVANGFGINIVQPDTDYEQVVAGNAVFSDNPLVLPGHVDSRQNFTADRADARALLISPESGLEGLDLYPRNRSLQSPNPIEHTLVAPGLNVDFNNRTRHHNTWGAYDDNAKENPGRSGRIGPNVENCKPCQRYH
;
A
#
# COMPACT_ATOMS: atom_id res chain seq x y z
N MET A 1 -7.47 -18.84 28.19
CA MET A 1 -7.04 -19.72 27.08
C MET A 1 -6.13 -18.96 26.12
N VAL A 2 -6.57 -17.90 25.42
CA VAL A 2 -5.68 -17.10 24.55
C VAL A 2 -4.48 -16.49 25.29
N SER A 3 -4.69 -16.00 26.51
CA SER A 3 -3.63 -15.39 27.34
C SER A 3 -2.55 -16.36 27.86
N GLN A 4 -2.67 -17.65 27.55
CA GLN A 4 -1.75 -18.69 28.02
C GLN A 4 -0.86 -19.24 26.89
N LEU A 5 -1.06 -18.79 25.65
CA LEU A 5 -0.30 -19.24 24.49
C LEU A 5 1.20 -18.93 24.67
N GLN A 6 2.03 -19.92 24.38
CA GLN A 6 3.48 -19.90 24.46
C GLN A 6 4.12 -19.89 23.06
N PRO A 7 5.39 -19.49 22.90
CA PRO A 7 6.10 -19.58 21.64
C PRO A 7 5.92 -20.96 20.96
N GLY A 8 5.48 -20.94 19.70
CA GLY A 8 5.22 -22.15 18.91
C GLY A 8 3.80 -22.71 19.02
N ASP A 9 2.97 -22.21 19.93
CA ASP A 9 1.58 -22.65 20.03
C ASP A 9 0.76 -22.26 18.79
N HIS A 10 -0.15 -23.15 18.41
CA HIS A 10 -1.13 -22.91 17.36
C HIS A 10 -2.55 -23.01 17.91
N LEU A 11 -3.23 -21.87 18.00
CA LEU A 11 -4.67 -21.80 18.27
C LEU A 11 -5.45 -21.91 16.95
N GLN A 12 -6.03 -23.09 16.71
CA GLN A 12 -6.95 -23.32 15.60
C GLN A 12 -8.40 -23.08 16.05
N LEU A 13 -9.03 -22.06 15.48
CA LEU A 13 -10.44 -21.75 15.71
C LEU A 13 -11.32 -22.65 14.84
N ALA A 14 -12.38 -23.19 15.44
CA ALA A 14 -13.43 -23.88 14.72
C ALA A 14 -14.28 -22.89 13.90
N PRO A 15 -14.93 -23.35 12.81
CA PRO A 15 -15.94 -22.55 12.12
C PRO A 15 -17.01 -22.02 13.07
N GLY A 16 -17.54 -20.82 12.77
CA GLY A 16 -18.64 -20.23 13.51
C GLY A 16 -18.40 -18.78 13.93
N GLU A 17 -19.39 -18.22 14.61
CA GLU A 17 -19.40 -16.81 15.03
C GLU A 17 -18.80 -16.62 16.42
N TYR A 18 -17.86 -15.69 16.53
CA TYR A 18 -17.20 -15.27 17.75
C TYR A 18 -17.67 -13.85 18.08
N THR A 19 -18.49 -13.73 19.12
CA THR A 19 -19.11 -12.45 19.55
C THR A 19 -18.24 -11.68 20.55
N GLN A 20 -17.12 -12.23 20.98
CA GLN A 20 -16.18 -11.55 21.89
C GLN A 20 -14.96 -11.08 21.12
N SER A 21 -14.41 -9.93 21.50
CA SER A 21 -13.14 -9.45 20.97
C SER A 21 -12.02 -10.45 21.25
N LEU A 22 -11.16 -10.65 20.26
CA LEU A 22 -9.91 -11.38 20.44
C LEU A 22 -8.86 -10.45 21.07
N ASN A 23 -8.61 -10.65 22.36
CA ASN A 23 -7.65 -9.85 23.11
C ASN A 23 -6.29 -10.56 23.14
N LEU A 24 -5.32 -10.00 22.41
CA LEU A 24 -3.94 -10.49 22.28
C LEU A 24 -3.03 -9.55 23.07
N ARG A 25 -2.80 -9.88 24.34
CA ARG A 25 -2.09 -9.01 25.29
C ARG A 25 -0.93 -9.80 25.90
N GLU A 26 0.25 -9.19 25.92
CA GLU A 26 1.48 -9.78 26.46
C GLU A 26 1.87 -11.13 25.81
N LEU A 27 1.39 -11.40 24.59
CA LEU A 27 1.73 -12.62 23.86
C LEU A 27 3.01 -12.41 23.06
N ARG A 28 4.05 -13.15 23.40
CA ARG A 28 5.37 -13.02 22.78
C ARG A 28 5.83 -14.39 22.29
N GLY A 29 5.67 -14.64 20.99
CA GLY A 29 6.38 -15.71 20.32
C GLY A 29 7.86 -15.37 20.12
N THR A 30 8.55 -16.17 19.32
CA THR A 30 9.90 -15.86 18.84
C THR A 30 9.95 -15.88 17.32
N ALA A 31 11.06 -15.45 16.73
CA ALA A 31 11.25 -15.51 15.28
C ALA A 31 11.13 -16.95 14.74
N ASP A 32 11.67 -17.94 15.47
CA ASP A 32 11.67 -19.35 15.08
C ASP A 32 10.42 -20.11 15.53
N ALA A 33 9.73 -19.60 16.56
CA ALA A 33 8.51 -20.19 17.11
C ALA A 33 7.45 -19.09 17.35
N PRO A 34 6.84 -18.54 16.29
CA PRO A 34 5.74 -17.59 16.43
C PRO A 34 4.51 -18.26 17.04
N ILE A 35 3.65 -17.49 17.70
CA ILE A 35 2.32 -17.96 18.09
C ILE A 35 1.39 -17.79 16.89
N VAL A 36 0.71 -18.86 16.50
CA VAL A 36 -0.22 -18.86 15.35
C VAL A 36 -1.65 -18.89 15.85
N ILE A 37 -2.49 -17.99 15.34
CA ILE A 37 -3.94 -17.98 15.57
C ILE A 37 -4.61 -18.03 14.20
N SER A 38 -5.29 -19.13 13.94
CA SER A 38 -5.84 -19.43 12.61
C SER A 38 -7.30 -19.79 12.67
N GLY A 39 -8.10 -19.30 11.72
CA GLY A 39 -9.36 -19.94 11.35
C GLY A 39 -9.14 -21.05 10.31
N PRO A 40 -10.22 -21.69 9.84
CA PRO A 40 -10.16 -22.66 8.76
C PRO A 40 -9.69 -22.02 7.44
N SER A 41 -8.74 -22.64 6.75
CA SER A 41 -8.26 -22.16 5.44
C SER A 41 -9.22 -22.46 4.30
N GLU A 42 -10.10 -23.44 4.49
CA GLU A 42 -11.14 -23.89 3.55
C GLU A 42 -12.42 -24.21 4.32
N GLY A 43 -13.56 -24.18 3.63
CA GLY A 43 -14.87 -24.43 4.23
C GLY A 43 -15.43 -23.22 4.99
N GLU A 44 -16.29 -23.50 5.97
CA GLU A 44 -16.95 -22.48 6.78
C GLU A 44 -15.93 -21.69 7.63
N PRO A 45 -15.96 -20.34 7.63
CA PRO A 45 -14.95 -19.53 8.29
C PRO A 45 -15.17 -19.40 9.81
N ALA A 46 -14.11 -19.01 10.52
CA ALA A 46 -14.21 -18.41 11.85
C ALA A 46 -14.47 -16.91 11.69
N ILE A 47 -15.63 -16.43 12.15
CA ILE A 47 -16.11 -15.06 11.95
C ILE A 47 -16.12 -14.32 13.29
N PHE A 48 -15.30 -13.28 13.43
CA PHE A 48 -15.40 -12.36 14.57
C PHE A 48 -16.37 -11.24 14.25
N LEU A 49 -17.43 -11.12 15.07
CA LEU A 49 -18.43 -10.07 14.94
C LEU A 49 -18.05 -8.86 15.80
N ALA A 50 -17.95 -7.70 15.18
CA ALA A 50 -17.65 -6.47 15.88
C ALA A 50 -18.79 -6.06 16.83
N ARG A 51 -18.42 -5.29 17.86
CA ARG A 51 -19.32 -4.78 18.88
C ARG A 51 -19.05 -3.30 19.11
N SER A 52 -20.13 -2.53 19.25
CA SER A 52 -20.03 -1.11 19.56
C SER A 52 -19.16 -0.87 20.81
N GLY A 53 -18.16 0.01 20.68
CA GLY A 53 -17.27 0.40 21.78
C GLY A 53 -16.10 -0.56 22.04
N ARG A 54 -15.92 -1.62 21.25
CA ARG A 54 -14.78 -2.55 21.37
C ARG A 54 -14.19 -2.90 20.02
N ASN A 55 -12.87 -2.82 19.90
CA ASN A 55 -12.17 -3.29 18.70
C ASN A 55 -12.20 -4.82 18.64
N THR A 56 -12.20 -5.36 17.43
CA THR A 56 -12.47 -6.79 17.19
C THR A 56 -11.28 -7.65 17.57
N ILE A 57 -10.08 -7.27 17.12
CA ILE A 57 -8.80 -7.81 17.56
C ILE A 57 -7.99 -6.68 18.19
N GLN A 58 -7.54 -6.90 19.42
CA GLN A 58 -6.80 -5.92 20.21
C GLN A 58 -5.41 -6.47 20.51
N LEU A 59 -4.38 -5.81 20.02
CA LEU A 59 -2.98 -6.14 20.26
C LEU A 59 -2.41 -5.19 21.32
N ARG A 60 -1.74 -5.74 22.33
CA ARG A 60 -1.02 -4.96 23.35
C ARG A 60 0.27 -5.69 23.73
N ASN A 61 1.42 -5.01 23.64
CA ASN A 61 2.71 -5.55 24.07
C ASN A 61 3.04 -6.94 23.51
N SER A 62 2.55 -7.19 22.30
CA SER A 62 2.60 -8.51 21.68
C SER A 62 3.59 -8.52 20.53
N ALA A 63 4.23 -9.67 20.34
CA ALA A 63 5.24 -9.85 19.33
C ALA A 63 5.27 -11.27 18.76
N HIS A 64 5.75 -11.40 17.52
CA HIS A 64 5.90 -12.69 16.83
C HIS A 64 4.59 -13.50 16.81
N LEU A 65 3.51 -12.83 16.36
CA LEU A 65 2.21 -13.45 16.17
C LEU A 65 1.89 -13.59 14.69
N VAL A 66 1.23 -14.68 14.32
CA VAL A 66 0.61 -14.86 13.00
C VAL A 66 -0.89 -14.97 13.19
N ILE A 67 -1.65 -14.05 12.61
CA ILE A 67 -3.12 -14.03 12.62
C ILE A 67 -3.58 -14.29 11.20
N GLN A 68 -4.31 -15.38 10.97
CA GLN A 68 -4.65 -15.81 9.62
C GLN A 68 -6.00 -16.50 9.46
N HIS A 69 -6.53 -16.46 8.23
CA HIS A 69 -7.76 -17.17 7.83
C HIS A 69 -8.98 -16.84 8.71
N LEU A 70 -9.13 -15.57 9.10
CA LEU A 70 -10.29 -15.06 9.84
C LEU A 70 -11.13 -14.13 8.98
N THR A 71 -12.44 -14.15 9.20
CA THR A 71 -13.35 -13.08 8.76
C THR A 71 -13.61 -12.15 9.93
N LEU A 72 -13.38 -10.86 9.75
CA LEU A 72 -13.73 -9.80 10.70
C LEU A 72 -14.90 -9.01 10.10
N ASP A 73 -16.08 -9.14 10.70
CA ASP A 73 -17.28 -8.44 10.25
C ASP A 73 -17.64 -7.31 11.22
N GLY A 74 -17.50 -6.09 10.72
CA GLY A 74 -17.78 -4.86 11.43
C GLY A 74 -19.25 -4.62 11.71
N ARG A 75 -20.18 -5.24 10.95
CA ARG A 75 -21.64 -5.09 11.10
C ARG A 75 -22.11 -3.61 11.20
N GLY A 76 -21.38 -2.68 10.60
CA GLY A 76 -21.64 -1.24 10.70
C GLY A 76 -21.57 -0.71 12.15
N GLN A 77 -20.82 -1.37 13.04
CA GLN A 77 -20.69 -1.00 14.45
C GLN A 77 -19.64 0.09 14.67
N ASN A 78 -19.71 0.74 15.84
CA ASN A 78 -18.67 1.67 16.28
C ASN A 78 -17.44 0.90 16.81
N ALA A 79 -16.63 0.38 15.90
CA ALA A 79 -15.45 -0.43 16.20
C ALA A 79 -14.39 -0.32 15.09
N ALA A 80 -13.15 -0.70 15.40
CA ALA A 80 -12.14 -1.04 14.40
C ALA A 80 -11.92 -2.56 14.36
N ALA A 81 -11.35 -3.06 13.26
CA ALA A 81 -11.12 -4.49 13.10
C ALA A 81 -9.89 -4.95 13.88
N ILE A 82 -8.70 -4.42 13.58
CA ILE A 82 -7.44 -4.76 14.25
C ILE A 82 -6.77 -3.49 14.75
N VAL A 83 -6.44 -3.44 16.03
CA VAL A 83 -5.79 -2.28 16.65
C VAL A 83 -4.63 -2.73 17.53
N ALA A 84 -3.42 -2.21 17.28
CA ALA A 84 -2.40 -2.15 18.32
C ALA A 84 -2.75 -0.98 19.25
N GLU A 85 -3.24 -1.31 20.44
CA GLU A 85 -3.91 -0.40 21.35
C GLU A 85 -2.96 0.60 21.99
N SER A 86 -3.44 1.83 22.17
CA SER A 86 -2.67 2.97 22.71
C SER A 86 -2.18 2.78 24.15
N GLU A 87 -2.78 1.86 24.88
CA GLU A 87 -2.46 1.48 26.24
C GLU A 87 -1.24 0.54 26.30
N GLY A 88 -0.75 0.06 25.16
CA GLY A 88 0.50 -0.68 25.07
C GLY A 88 1.73 0.22 24.99
N GLU A 89 2.90 -0.39 25.09
CA GLU A 89 4.21 0.23 24.87
C GLU A 89 4.62 0.10 23.40
N HIS A 90 4.52 -1.11 22.83
CA HIS A 90 4.86 -1.37 21.43
C HIS A 90 4.31 -2.71 20.93
N THR A 91 4.37 -2.95 19.63
CA THR A 91 4.07 -4.26 19.01
C THR A 91 4.99 -4.52 17.84
N HIS A 92 5.51 -5.73 17.66
CA HIS A 92 6.43 -5.97 16.53
C HIS A 92 6.36 -7.39 15.99
N SER A 93 6.84 -7.58 14.76
CA SER A 93 6.88 -8.91 14.14
C SER A 93 5.50 -9.59 14.08
N ILE A 94 4.46 -8.80 13.78
CA ILE A 94 3.08 -9.28 13.66
C ILE A 94 2.79 -9.58 12.18
N THR A 95 2.32 -10.78 11.88
CA THR A 95 1.85 -11.16 10.55
C THR A 95 0.32 -11.19 10.54
N ILE A 96 -0.29 -10.40 9.66
CA ILE A 96 -1.73 -10.39 9.40
C ILE A 96 -1.91 -10.87 7.96
N GLN A 97 -2.48 -12.06 7.77
CA GLN A 97 -2.58 -12.64 6.44
C GLN A 97 -3.85 -13.42 6.15
N TYR A 98 -4.29 -13.41 4.89
CA TYR A 98 -5.48 -14.15 4.45
C TYR A 98 -6.74 -13.81 5.26
N LEU A 99 -6.86 -12.55 5.70
CA LEU A 99 -8.06 -12.08 6.39
C LEU A 99 -9.05 -11.45 5.41
N ARG A 100 -10.35 -11.63 5.72
CA ARG A 100 -11.43 -10.82 5.14
C ARG A 100 -11.88 -9.82 6.20
N ILE A 101 -11.74 -8.53 5.92
CA ILE A 101 -12.08 -7.45 6.84
C ILE A 101 -13.14 -6.58 6.16
N SER A 102 -14.37 -6.62 6.69
CA SER A 102 -15.49 -5.95 6.04
C SER A 102 -16.48 -5.28 6.98
N ASN A 103 -17.23 -4.31 6.46
CA ASN A 103 -18.36 -3.64 7.11
C ASN A 103 -18.00 -2.83 8.36
N TYR A 104 -16.80 -2.24 8.37
CA TYR A 104 -16.34 -1.25 9.35
C TYR A 104 -16.48 0.18 8.80
N ASP A 105 -17.59 0.48 8.14
CA ASP A 105 -17.85 1.68 7.33
C ASP A 105 -18.85 2.67 7.94
N ARG A 106 -19.23 2.49 9.22
CA ARG A 106 -20.15 3.40 9.92
C ARG A 106 -19.69 4.86 9.88
N SER A 107 -18.39 5.11 9.79
CA SER A 107 -17.79 6.43 9.59
C SER A 107 -16.40 6.32 8.98
N GLN A 108 -15.87 7.42 8.44
CA GLN A 108 -14.49 7.48 7.93
C GLN A 108 -13.42 7.06 8.96
N GLY A 109 -13.69 7.29 10.26
CA GLY A 109 -12.77 7.01 11.36
C GLY A 109 -12.76 5.54 11.83
N HIS A 110 -13.60 4.68 11.26
CA HIS A 110 -13.58 3.24 11.56
C HIS A 110 -12.57 2.55 10.68
N ILE A 111 -11.58 1.91 11.32
CA ILE A 111 -10.37 1.48 10.66
C ILE A 111 -10.31 -0.04 10.56
N GLY A 112 -9.89 -0.56 9.40
CA GLY A 112 -9.56 -1.97 9.23
C GLY A 112 -8.38 -2.37 10.11
N ILE A 113 -7.19 -1.85 9.83
CA ILE A 113 -5.98 -2.14 10.61
C ILE A 113 -5.31 -0.85 11.07
N SER A 114 -5.03 -0.70 12.37
CA SER A 114 -4.36 0.47 12.91
C SER A 114 -3.30 0.14 13.96
N THR A 115 -2.30 1.02 14.06
CA THR A 115 -1.32 0.99 15.14
C THR A 115 -1.32 2.31 15.89
N ARG A 116 -1.44 2.26 17.23
CA ARG A 116 -1.48 3.45 18.11
C ARG A 116 -0.30 3.52 19.08
N VAL A 117 0.66 2.63 18.90
CA VAL A 117 1.93 2.50 19.62
C VAL A 117 3.04 2.23 18.60
N PRO A 118 4.32 2.48 18.91
CA PRO A 118 5.44 2.08 18.07
C PRO A 118 5.26 0.64 17.56
N ALA A 119 5.36 0.49 16.23
CA ALA A 119 5.16 -0.79 15.57
C ALA A 119 6.20 -1.02 14.48
N TRP A 120 6.84 -2.18 14.48
CA TRP A 120 7.85 -2.50 13.47
C TRP A 120 7.86 -3.96 13.03
N ASN A 121 8.40 -4.22 11.84
CA ASN A 121 8.47 -5.57 11.25
C ASN A 121 7.10 -6.25 11.09
N TRP A 122 6.03 -5.48 10.91
CA TRP A 122 4.72 -6.04 10.61
C TRP A 122 4.66 -6.50 9.16
N VAL A 123 4.08 -7.68 8.93
CA VAL A 123 3.77 -8.22 7.61
C VAL A 123 2.25 -8.23 7.44
N ILE A 124 1.73 -7.43 6.53
CA ILE A 124 0.30 -7.34 6.24
C ILE A 124 0.11 -7.78 4.79
N ARG A 125 -0.37 -9.01 4.58
CA ARG A 125 -0.39 -9.58 3.23
C ARG A 125 -1.60 -10.44 2.89
N ASN A 126 -1.96 -10.47 1.61
CA ASN A 126 -3.03 -11.31 1.10
C ASN A 126 -4.38 -11.08 1.83
N ASN A 127 -4.64 -9.87 2.31
CA ASN A 127 -5.90 -9.53 2.97
C ASN A 127 -6.87 -8.86 1.99
N GLU A 128 -8.16 -9.07 2.22
CA GLU A 128 -9.25 -8.37 1.56
C GLU A 128 -9.88 -7.39 2.55
N ILE A 129 -9.82 -6.09 2.23
CA ILE A 129 -10.30 -4.99 3.08
C ILE A 129 -11.34 -4.22 2.28
N ARG A 130 -12.62 -4.43 2.61
CA ARG A 130 -13.76 -3.91 1.84
C ARG A 130 -14.79 -3.24 2.74
N ASN A 131 -15.46 -2.19 2.28
CA ASN A 131 -16.51 -1.50 3.06
C ASN A 131 -16.00 -1.12 4.45
N VAL A 132 -14.94 -0.31 4.50
CA VAL A 132 -14.37 0.20 5.75
C VAL A 132 -14.21 1.71 5.68
N GLY A 133 -14.27 2.38 6.82
CA GLY A 133 -14.03 3.82 6.90
C GLY A 133 -12.64 4.17 6.37
N THR A 134 -11.60 3.62 6.97
CA THR A 134 -10.22 3.72 6.52
C THR A 134 -9.61 2.32 6.50
N GLY A 135 -8.96 1.90 5.41
CA GLY A 135 -8.41 0.54 5.32
C GLY A 135 -7.27 0.29 6.31
N MET A 136 -6.22 1.11 6.22
CA MET A 136 -5.09 1.10 7.15
C MET A 136 -4.76 2.48 7.68
N TYR A 137 -4.44 2.57 8.97
CA TYR A 137 -4.02 3.80 9.62
C TYR A 137 -2.87 3.51 10.58
N LEU A 138 -1.64 3.60 10.07
CA LEU A 138 -0.45 3.11 10.74
C LEU A 138 0.36 4.27 11.31
N GLY A 139 0.58 4.19 12.62
CA GLY A 139 1.24 5.21 13.42
C GLY A 139 0.29 6.32 13.92
N ARG A 140 0.79 7.14 14.86
CA ARG A 140 0.00 8.22 15.46
C ARG A 140 0.08 9.52 14.65
N PRO A 141 -1.00 10.32 14.61
CA PRO A 141 -1.01 11.62 13.95
C PRO A 141 -0.01 12.65 14.50
N ASP A 142 0.49 12.46 15.72
CA ASP A 142 1.46 13.34 16.39
C ASP A 142 2.93 12.91 16.16
N GLY A 143 3.16 11.83 15.40
CA GLY A 143 4.49 11.31 15.07
C GLY A 143 5.17 10.51 16.18
N SER A 144 4.56 10.36 17.37
CA SER A 144 5.19 9.71 18.54
C SER A 144 5.21 8.17 18.49
N ALA A 145 4.37 7.57 17.64
CA ALA A 145 4.25 6.12 17.50
C ALA A 145 4.48 5.73 16.04
N PRO A 146 5.74 5.47 15.64
CA PRO A 146 6.08 5.20 14.25
C PRO A 146 5.64 3.81 13.79
N PHE A 147 5.49 3.64 12.48
CA PHE A 147 5.37 2.33 11.82
C PHE A 147 6.57 2.12 10.88
N VAL A 148 7.37 1.09 11.12
CA VAL A 148 8.71 0.96 10.53
C VAL A 148 8.97 -0.45 10.01
N ALA A 149 9.78 -0.58 8.96
CA ALA A 149 10.26 -1.86 8.45
C ALA A 149 9.11 -2.85 8.12
N GLY A 150 7.97 -2.31 7.70
CA GLY A 150 6.78 -3.10 7.39
C GLY A 150 6.80 -3.66 5.97
N LEU A 151 6.10 -4.78 5.76
CA LEU A 151 5.78 -5.32 4.44
C LEU A 151 4.26 -5.31 4.26
N ILE A 152 3.77 -4.55 3.28
CA ILE A 152 2.37 -4.49 2.89
C ILE A 152 2.26 -5.03 1.46
N GLU A 153 1.80 -6.27 1.29
CA GLU A 153 1.80 -6.92 -0.02
C GLU A 153 0.54 -7.70 -0.39
N ASN A 154 0.20 -7.73 -1.68
CA ASN A 154 -0.90 -8.55 -2.20
C ASN A 154 -2.25 -8.32 -1.51
N ASN A 155 -2.50 -7.14 -0.93
CA ASN A 155 -3.78 -6.82 -0.32
C ASN A 155 -4.73 -6.17 -1.34
N LEU A 156 -6.03 -6.39 -1.15
CA LEU A 156 -7.09 -5.70 -1.85
C LEU A 156 -7.75 -4.68 -0.92
N PHE A 157 -7.81 -3.43 -1.35
CA PHE A 157 -8.56 -2.36 -0.71
C PHE A 157 -9.63 -1.84 -1.66
N GLU A 158 -10.89 -1.98 -1.29
CA GLU A 158 -12.00 -1.47 -2.10
C GLU A 158 -13.07 -0.85 -1.21
N LYS A 159 -13.86 0.06 -1.79
CA LYS A 159 -15.02 0.67 -1.13
C LYS A 159 -14.66 1.29 0.24
N THR A 160 -13.49 1.92 0.35
CA THR A 160 -13.13 2.66 1.57
C THR A 160 -13.63 4.09 1.52
N THR A 161 -14.16 4.59 2.63
CA THR A 161 -14.68 5.96 2.71
C THR A 161 -13.55 6.98 2.66
N GLY A 162 -12.63 6.92 3.62
CA GLY A 162 -11.38 7.66 3.69
C GLY A 162 -10.24 6.93 2.97
N TYR A 163 -9.05 6.95 3.54
CA TYR A 163 -7.87 6.33 2.90
C TYR A 163 -8.09 4.84 2.65
N ASN A 164 -7.55 4.31 1.55
CA ASN A 164 -7.28 2.87 1.54
C ASN A 164 -6.18 2.58 2.57
N ALA A 165 -5.12 3.39 2.59
CA ALA A 165 -4.09 3.31 3.62
C ALA A 165 -3.43 4.68 3.89
N GLN A 166 -3.05 4.91 5.14
CA GLN A 166 -2.15 5.97 5.55
C GLN A 166 -1.06 5.43 6.47
N ILE A 167 0.19 5.81 6.21
CA ILE A 167 1.28 5.73 7.18
C ILE A 167 1.60 7.15 7.64
N LYS A 168 1.59 7.38 8.95
CA LYS A 168 1.81 8.70 9.53
C LYS A 168 3.26 9.15 9.42
N HIS A 169 3.45 10.46 9.49
CA HIS A 169 4.79 11.02 9.69
C HIS A 169 5.33 10.57 11.05
N GLN A 170 6.63 10.73 11.24
CA GLN A 170 7.31 10.26 12.44
C GLN A 170 8.22 11.37 12.98
N ASN A 171 8.22 11.53 14.31
CA ASN A 171 9.23 12.33 14.98
C ASN A 171 10.57 11.59 14.98
N VAL A 172 11.62 12.26 15.46
CA VAL A 172 12.90 11.58 15.73
C VAL A 172 12.61 10.36 16.60
N ARG A 173 13.04 9.19 16.14
CA ARG A 173 12.66 7.92 16.74
C ARG A 173 13.32 7.74 18.10
N ASP A 174 12.51 7.55 19.15
CA ASP A 174 13.01 7.11 20.45
C ASP A 174 13.68 5.73 20.34
N LEU A 175 14.73 5.51 21.13
CA LEU A 175 15.39 4.21 21.22
C LEU A 175 14.53 3.24 22.03
N VAL A 176 13.56 2.59 21.38
CA VAL A 176 12.79 1.50 21.96
C VAL A 176 13.59 0.19 21.83
N PRO A 177 13.77 -0.60 22.91
CA PRO A 177 14.46 -1.88 22.85
C PRO A 177 13.91 -2.80 21.74
N GLY A 178 14.79 -3.29 20.87
CA GLY A 178 14.44 -4.17 19.75
C GLY A 178 13.88 -3.47 18.51
N MET A 179 13.57 -2.17 18.57
CA MET A 179 13.24 -1.40 17.37
C MET A 179 14.52 -1.06 16.60
N PRO A 180 14.54 -1.24 15.26
CA PRO A 180 15.76 -0.97 14.50
C PRO A 180 16.18 0.50 14.54
N SER A 181 17.49 0.72 14.70
CA SER A 181 18.11 2.05 14.75
C SER A 181 18.89 2.43 13.48
N HIS A 182 19.25 1.45 12.65
CA HIS A 182 19.86 1.69 11.34
C HIS A 182 18.78 1.96 10.28
N PRO A 183 19.14 2.49 9.09
CA PRO A 183 18.17 2.76 8.03
C PRO A 183 17.33 1.53 7.68
N GLN A 184 16.03 1.74 7.54
CA GLN A 184 15.02 0.71 7.23
C GLN A 184 14.25 1.00 5.95
N GLN A 185 13.60 -0.04 5.43
CA GLN A 185 12.68 0.08 4.31
C GLN A 185 11.30 -0.41 4.72
N THR A 186 10.27 0.41 4.48
CA THR A 186 8.88 -0.05 4.49
C THR A 186 8.46 -0.32 3.05
N ILE A 187 8.08 -1.57 2.76
CA ILE A 187 7.79 -2.06 1.42
C ILE A 187 6.27 -2.15 1.23
N ILE A 188 5.76 -1.53 0.17
CA ILE A 188 4.35 -1.55 -0.23
C ILE A 188 4.30 -2.06 -1.67
N ARG A 189 3.92 -3.31 -1.87
CA ARG A 189 3.99 -3.93 -3.20
C ARG A 189 2.81 -4.78 -3.60
N TYR A 190 2.52 -4.82 -4.89
CA TYR A 190 1.54 -5.74 -5.45
C TYR A 190 0.12 -5.64 -4.85
N ASN A 191 -0.22 -4.52 -4.22
CA ASN A 191 -1.56 -4.28 -3.69
C ASN A 191 -2.47 -3.70 -4.77
N VAL A 192 -3.77 -3.82 -4.57
CA VAL A 192 -4.80 -3.08 -5.30
C VAL A 192 -5.45 -2.09 -4.36
N PHE A 193 -5.28 -0.80 -4.67
CA PHE A 193 -5.85 0.31 -3.94
C PHE A 193 -6.94 0.96 -4.78
N SER A 194 -8.22 0.65 -4.52
CA SER A 194 -9.32 1.26 -5.23
C SER A 194 -10.26 2.09 -4.37
N LYS A 195 -10.60 3.25 -4.92
CA LYS A 195 -11.57 4.22 -4.39
C LYS A 195 -12.63 4.58 -5.44
N ALA A 196 -12.84 3.69 -6.42
CA ALA A 196 -13.88 3.84 -7.46
C ALA A 196 -15.29 3.96 -6.88
N GLN A 197 -15.50 3.45 -5.66
CA GLN A 197 -16.79 3.44 -4.96
C GLN A 197 -16.60 3.92 -3.51
N SER A 198 -17.66 4.49 -2.95
CA SER A 198 -17.79 4.87 -1.52
C SER A 198 -16.86 5.97 -1.03
N SER A 199 -16.12 6.66 -1.89
CA SER A 199 -15.16 7.70 -1.50
C SER A 199 -15.80 8.93 -0.89
N SER A 200 -15.22 9.43 0.21
CA SER A 200 -15.56 10.72 0.79
C SER A 200 -15.26 11.88 -0.17
N THR A 201 -16.02 12.96 -0.06
CA THR A 201 -15.89 14.16 -0.92
C THR A 201 -15.57 15.41 -0.08
N GLY A 202 -15.29 16.52 -0.76
CA GLY A 202 -15.00 17.82 -0.13
C GLY A 202 -13.80 17.77 0.83
N ASN A 203 -13.88 18.47 1.96
CA ASN A 203 -12.81 18.53 2.98
C ASN A 203 -12.48 17.17 3.61
N SER A 204 -13.38 16.20 3.46
CA SER A 204 -13.23 14.84 3.96
C SER A 204 -12.62 13.90 2.93
N ALA A 205 -12.41 14.33 1.67
CA ALA A 205 -11.77 13.54 0.63
C ALA A 205 -10.35 13.15 1.03
N ARG A 206 -9.96 11.92 0.73
CA ARG A 206 -8.66 11.33 1.06
C ARG A 206 -8.10 10.60 -0.16
N PRO A 207 -6.77 10.56 -0.33
CA PRO A 207 -6.15 9.77 -1.38
C PRO A 207 -6.30 8.27 -1.11
N ASN A 208 -5.97 7.43 -2.09
CA ASN A 208 -5.90 5.99 -1.88
C ASN A 208 -4.79 5.67 -0.88
N LEU A 209 -3.58 6.19 -1.12
CA LEU A 209 -2.43 6.04 -0.24
C LEU A 209 -1.82 7.39 0.13
N LEU A 210 -1.60 7.61 1.43
CA LEU A 210 -0.84 8.74 1.97
C LEU A 210 0.35 8.24 2.79
N LEU A 211 1.56 8.63 2.42
CA LEU A 211 2.80 8.32 3.15
C LEU A 211 3.37 9.59 3.78
N GLY A 212 3.45 9.61 5.11
CA GLY A 212 4.02 10.71 5.87
C GLY A 212 5.54 10.70 5.93
N HIS A 213 6.09 11.86 6.28
CA HIS A 213 7.53 12.13 6.36
C HIS A 213 8.28 11.25 7.39
N TRP A 214 9.56 10.98 7.10
CA TRP A 214 10.55 10.42 8.04
C TRP A 214 11.25 11.54 8.80
N PRO A 215 11.69 11.40 10.06
CA PRO A 215 12.29 12.52 10.79
C PRO A 215 13.43 13.21 10.03
N PRO A 216 13.60 14.54 10.16
CA PRO A 216 14.61 15.28 9.41
C PRO A 216 16.04 14.95 9.86
N GLU A 217 16.22 14.45 11.08
CA GLU A 217 17.50 14.11 11.69
C GLU A 217 17.40 12.85 12.56
N GLY A 218 18.55 12.33 12.98
CA GLY A 218 18.65 11.22 13.92
C GLY A 218 18.12 9.88 13.38
N VAL A 219 17.73 9.00 14.30
CA VAL A 219 17.28 7.65 13.95
C VAL A 219 16.02 7.72 13.09
N GLY A 220 16.05 7.02 11.95
CA GLY A 220 14.96 6.97 10.98
C GLY A 220 15.06 8.01 9.85
N MET A 221 15.99 8.98 9.92
CA MET A 221 16.09 10.03 8.89
C MET A 221 16.42 9.52 7.49
N HIS A 222 17.01 8.33 7.41
CA HIS A 222 17.40 7.65 6.17
C HIS A 222 16.49 6.46 5.83
N ASP A 223 15.39 6.28 6.57
CA ASP A 223 14.40 5.28 6.22
C ASP A 223 13.74 5.65 4.89
N ARG A 224 13.21 4.64 4.18
CA ARG A 224 12.64 4.82 2.84
C ARG A 224 11.39 3.98 2.65
N TYR A 225 10.43 4.54 1.92
CA TYR A 225 9.33 3.74 1.36
C TYR A 225 9.70 3.20 -0.02
N LEU A 226 9.50 1.89 -0.22
CA LEU A 226 9.56 1.27 -1.54
C LEU A 226 8.14 0.91 -1.99
N VAL A 227 7.63 1.56 -3.01
CA VAL A 227 6.25 1.42 -3.51
C VAL A 227 6.29 0.87 -4.93
N TYR A 228 5.98 -0.41 -5.13
CA TYR A 228 6.10 -1.01 -6.47
C TYR A 228 5.13 -2.12 -6.84
N GLY A 229 4.84 -2.25 -8.14
CA GLY A 229 3.94 -3.30 -8.64
C GLY A 229 2.48 -3.16 -8.17
N ASN A 230 2.10 -2.04 -7.58
CA ASN A 230 0.75 -1.79 -7.09
C ASN A 230 -0.15 -1.29 -8.23
N ILE A 231 -1.45 -1.44 -8.02
CA ILE A 231 -2.51 -0.83 -8.83
C ILE A 231 -3.19 0.21 -7.95
N PHE A 232 -3.21 1.46 -8.40
CA PHE A 232 -4.02 2.52 -7.82
C PHE A 232 -5.14 2.86 -8.80
N TYR A 233 -6.38 2.55 -8.44
CA TYR A 233 -7.52 2.59 -9.36
C TYR A 233 -8.66 3.45 -8.83
N GLN A 234 -8.87 4.57 -9.53
CA GLN A 234 -9.89 5.60 -9.34
C GLN A 234 -9.91 6.25 -7.96
N ASN A 235 -10.10 7.56 -7.97
CA ASN A 235 -10.53 8.32 -6.82
C ASN A 235 -11.29 9.56 -7.32
N PRO A 236 -12.63 9.51 -7.38
CA PRO A 236 -13.41 10.59 -7.98
C PRO A 236 -13.31 11.95 -7.28
N SER A 237 -12.81 11.97 -6.05
CA SER A 237 -12.80 13.15 -5.19
C SER A 237 -11.41 13.58 -4.75
N GLU A 238 -10.36 12.84 -5.12
CA GLU A 238 -9.00 13.08 -4.69
C GLU A 238 -7.98 12.40 -5.62
N ARG A 239 -6.68 12.63 -5.39
CA ARG A 239 -5.59 11.93 -6.08
C ARG A 239 -5.40 10.50 -5.58
N LEU A 240 -4.67 9.71 -6.37
CA LEU A 240 -4.38 8.32 -6.03
C LEU A 240 -3.33 8.20 -4.92
N PHE A 241 -2.27 8.99 -5.01
CA PHE A 241 -1.14 8.91 -4.10
C PHE A 241 -0.68 10.27 -3.61
N GLN A 242 -0.37 10.33 -2.32
CA GLN A 242 0.31 11.43 -1.68
C GLN A 242 1.50 10.93 -0.88
N GLY A 243 2.64 11.60 -1.01
CA GLY A 243 3.83 11.23 -0.26
C GLY A 243 4.69 12.42 0.14
N GLU A 244 5.51 12.18 1.14
CA GLU A 244 6.56 13.09 1.59
C GLU A 244 7.78 12.30 2.11
N GLY A 245 8.95 12.93 2.19
CA GLY A 245 10.17 12.32 2.72
C GLY A 245 10.98 11.56 1.66
N ASN A 246 11.43 10.35 2.01
CA ASN A 246 12.27 9.50 1.16
C ASN A 246 11.42 8.40 0.51
N LEU A 247 11.27 8.46 -0.81
CA LEU A 247 10.33 7.66 -1.58
C LEU A 247 11.01 7.05 -2.81
N ALA A 248 10.80 5.76 -3.03
CA ALA A 248 11.05 5.11 -4.31
C ALA A 248 9.76 4.47 -4.80
N ILE A 249 9.20 4.99 -5.89
CA ILE A 249 7.90 4.61 -6.45
C ILE A 249 8.12 4.13 -7.88
N TYR A 250 7.95 2.83 -8.13
CA TYR A 250 8.30 2.26 -9.44
C TYR A 250 7.44 1.08 -9.88
N ASN A 251 7.34 0.85 -11.18
CA ASN A 251 6.58 -0.28 -11.74
C ASN A 251 5.12 -0.35 -11.25
N ASN A 252 4.48 0.78 -10.91
CA ASN A 252 3.06 0.80 -10.52
C ASN A 252 2.18 1.21 -11.70
N LEU A 253 0.89 0.87 -11.60
CA LEU A 253 -0.17 1.40 -12.46
C LEU A 253 -1.01 2.41 -11.68
N PHE A 254 -1.19 3.60 -12.24
CA PHE A 254 -2.03 4.66 -11.70
C PHE A 254 -3.13 4.99 -12.71
N VAL A 255 -4.39 4.80 -12.34
CA VAL A 255 -5.54 5.12 -13.21
C VAL A 255 -6.54 5.97 -12.44
N ASN A 256 -6.74 7.21 -12.88
CA ASN A 256 -7.76 8.09 -12.32
C ASN A 256 -8.45 8.88 -13.42
N HIS A 257 -9.59 8.39 -13.91
CA HIS A 257 -10.33 9.05 -14.98
C HIS A 257 -11.05 10.32 -14.51
N HIS A 258 -10.99 10.62 -13.21
CA HIS A 258 -11.69 11.74 -12.59
C HIS A 258 -10.77 12.84 -12.05
N GLY A 259 -9.47 12.59 -11.97
CA GLY A 259 -8.57 13.51 -11.30
C GLY A 259 -7.10 13.14 -11.42
N ASP A 260 -6.34 13.49 -10.40
CA ASP A 260 -4.88 13.43 -10.40
C ASP A 260 -4.34 12.03 -10.08
N GLY A 261 -3.12 11.76 -10.55
CA GLY A 261 -2.33 10.58 -10.22
C GLY A 261 -1.62 10.73 -8.88
N LEU A 262 -0.36 11.17 -8.93
CA LEU A 262 0.57 11.15 -7.82
C LEU A 262 1.12 12.54 -7.51
N ILE A 263 1.08 12.94 -6.23
CA ILE A 263 1.79 14.13 -5.75
C ILE A 263 2.79 13.78 -4.65
N VAL A 264 3.94 14.43 -4.70
CA VAL A 264 4.89 14.50 -3.59
C VAL A 264 4.97 15.94 -3.14
N ARG A 265 4.64 16.23 -1.88
CA ARG A 265 4.50 17.61 -1.37
C ARG A 265 4.77 17.70 0.13
N PRO A 266 5.07 18.91 0.63
CA PRO A 266 5.02 19.18 2.06
C PRO A 266 3.65 18.91 2.68
N HIS A 267 3.66 18.09 3.74
CA HIS A 267 2.58 17.96 4.73
C HIS A 267 3.09 18.28 6.13
N ASN A 268 4.29 17.80 6.48
CA ASN A 268 4.93 17.97 7.79
C ASN A 268 6.32 18.61 7.68
N HIS A 269 7.06 18.31 6.62
CA HIS A 269 8.37 18.85 6.26
C HIS A 269 8.47 18.93 4.72
N THR A 270 9.68 18.94 4.16
CA THR A 270 9.97 18.90 2.73
C THR A 270 10.14 17.46 2.19
N PRO A 271 9.70 17.19 0.94
CA PRO A 271 10.17 16.02 0.20
C PRO A 271 11.69 16.01 0.07
N ARG A 272 12.33 14.84 0.24
CA ARG A 272 13.78 14.68 0.19
C ARG A 272 14.20 13.82 -1.00
N GLN A 273 14.65 12.59 -0.76
CA GLN A 273 15.06 11.66 -1.83
C GLN A 273 13.82 11.08 -2.52
N VAL A 274 13.56 11.46 -3.77
CA VAL A 274 12.36 11.06 -4.50
C VAL A 274 12.73 10.41 -5.83
N HIS A 275 12.48 9.11 -5.96
CA HIS A 275 12.63 8.37 -7.21
C HIS A 275 11.25 7.91 -7.69
N ILE A 276 10.81 8.39 -8.86
CA ILE A 276 9.56 7.97 -9.52
C ILE A 276 9.95 7.37 -10.86
N LEU A 277 10.00 6.04 -10.94
CA LEU A 277 10.64 5.33 -12.05
C LEU A 277 9.71 4.32 -12.71
N LYS A 278 9.61 4.32 -14.04
CA LYS A 278 8.96 3.20 -14.76
C LYS A 278 7.53 2.89 -14.30
N ASN A 279 6.74 3.90 -13.96
CA ASN A 279 5.31 3.73 -13.67
C ASN A 279 4.48 4.07 -14.91
N THR A 280 3.28 3.50 -15.01
CA THR A 280 2.30 3.86 -16.06
C THR A 280 1.14 4.62 -15.44
N PHE A 281 0.83 5.81 -15.96
CA PHE A 281 -0.24 6.69 -15.50
C PHE A 281 -1.28 6.92 -16.60
N VAL A 282 -2.55 6.81 -16.27
CA VAL A 282 -3.69 7.28 -17.06
C VAL A 282 -4.56 8.14 -16.14
N ALA A 283 -4.45 9.46 -16.26
CA ALA A 283 -5.09 10.40 -15.34
C ALA A 283 -5.80 11.54 -16.09
N ASN A 284 -6.90 12.07 -15.55
CA ASN A 284 -7.54 13.26 -16.11
C ASN A 284 -6.85 14.56 -15.69
N GLY A 285 -6.35 14.63 -14.46
CA GLY A 285 -5.62 15.79 -13.95
C GLY A 285 -4.15 15.73 -14.32
N PHE A 286 -3.27 15.93 -13.33
CA PHE A 286 -1.85 15.67 -13.53
C PHE A 286 -1.49 14.19 -13.34
N GLY A 287 -0.47 13.72 -14.05
CA GLY A 287 0.10 12.40 -13.81
C GLY A 287 1.01 12.39 -12.58
N ILE A 288 2.08 13.19 -12.63
CA ILE A 288 3.09 13.32 -11.58
C ILE A 288 3.26 14.79 -11.21
N ASN A 289 3.22 15.09 -9.92
CA ASN A 289 3.52 16.42 -9.39
C ASN A 289 4.50 16.34 -8.22
N ILE A 290 5.58 17.14 -8.27
CA ILE A 290 6.50 17.32 -7.15
C ILE A 290 6.48 18.79 -6.75
N VAL A 291 6.10 19.06 -5.50
CA VAL A 291 5.96 20.41 -4.97
C VAL A 291 7.05 20.65 -3.93
N GLN A 292 7.83 21.72 -4.11
CA GLN A 292 8.80 22.23 -3.13
C GLN A 292 9.70 21.13 -2.51
N PRO A 293 10.36 20.27 -3.31
CA PRO A 293 11.32 19.33 -2.75
C PRO A 293 12.56 20.08 -2.25
N ASP A 294 13.25 19.48 -1.30
CA ASP A 294 14.54 19.94 -0.84
C ASP A 294 15.61 19.67 -1.91
N THR A 295 16.20 20.75 -2.44
CA THR A 295 17.15 20.71 -3.55
C THR A 295 18.51 20.08 -3.19
N ASP A 296 18.78 19.88 -1.89
CA ASP A 296 20.00 19.21 -1.44
C ASP A 296 19.89 17.68 -1.57
N TYR A 297 18.68 17.17 -1.84
CA TYR A 297 18.42 15.76 -2.07
C TYR A 297 18.15 15.49 -3.54
N GLU A 298 18.30 14.23 -3.95
CA GLU A 298 18.08 13.82 -5.33
C GLU A 298 16.58 13.65 -5.64
N GLN A 299 16.13 14.19 -6.78
CA GLN A 299 14.82 13.92 -7.36
C GLN A 299 15.00 13.37 -8.77
N VAL A 300 14.56 12.12 -8.98
CA VAL A 300 14.63 11.44 -10.27
C VAL A 300 13.22 11.05 -10.71
N VAL A 301 12.79 11.61 -11.82
CA VAL A 301 11.53 11.23 -12.48
C VAL A 301 11.89 10.74 -13.88
N ALA A 302 11.96 9.42 -14.08
CA ALA A 302 12.49 8.87 -15.33
C ALA A 302 11.81 7.55 -15.74
N GLY A 303 11.73 7.30 -17.03
CA GLY A 303 11.19 6.04 -17.56
C GLY A 303 9.69 5.87 -17.37
N ASN A 304 8.94 6.87 -16.90
CA ASN A 304 7.49 6.73 -16.74
C ASN A 304 6.77 6.87 -18.10
N ALA A 305 5.62 6.23 -18.23
CA ALA A 305 4.67 6.47 -19.33
C ALA A 305 3.44 7.18 -18.76
N VAL A 306 3.23 8.43 -19.14
CA VAL A 306 2.22 9.31 -18.52
C VAL A 306 1.24 9.83 -19.57
N PHE A 307 -0.01 9.39 -19.44
CA PHE A 307 -1.13 9.80 -20.28
C PHE A 307 -2.08 10.67 -19.44
N SER A 308 -2.00 11.99 -19.58
CA SER A 308 -2.88 12.90 -18.83
C SER A 308 -2.91 14.31 -19.41
N ASP A 309 -3.88 15.13 -19.00
CA ASP A 309 -3.98 16.52 -19.45
C ASP A 309 -2.79 17.38 -18.97
N ASN A 310 -2.21 17.05 -17.81
CA ASN A 310 -0.99 17.71 -17.29
C ASN A 310 0.06 16.66 -16.86
N PRO A 311 0.77 16.01 -17.79
CA PRO A 311 1.61 14.84 -17.50
C PRO A 311 2.56 15.03 -16.32
N LEU A 312 3.35 16.10 -16.36
CA LEU A 312 4.43 16.35 -15.42
C LEU A 312 4.35 17.79 -14.91
N VAL A 313 4.17 17.95 -13.61
CA VAL A 313 4.24 19.23 -12.90
C VAL A 313 5.44 19.17 -11.95
N LEU A 314 6.62 19.48 -12.48
CA LEU A 314 7.89 19.27 -11.78
C LEU A 314 8.63 20.61 -11.54
N PRO A 315 9.45 20.70 -10.49
CA PRO A 315 10.37 21.82 -10.31
C PRO A 315 11.36 21.90 -11.47
N GLY A 316 11.78 23.11 -11.84
CA GLY A 316 12.61 23.33 -13.05
C GLY A 316 13.99 22.67 -13.05
N HIS A 317 14.49 22.19 -11.90
CA HIS A 317 15.76 21.47 -11.80
C HIS A 317 15.62 19.95 -12.02
N VAL A 318 14.40 19.40 -12.02
CA VAL A 318 14.16 17.97 -12.22
C VAL A 318 14.08 17.67 -13.71
N ASP A 319 15.01 16.86 -14.22
CA ASP A 319 15.00 16.43 -15.61
C ASP A 319 13.82 15.50 -15.89
N SER A 320 13.01 15.86 -16.88
CA SER A 320 11.81 15.12 -17.29
C SER A 320 11.97 14.38 -18.61
N ARG A 321 13.09 14.55 -19.33
CA ARG A 321 13.26 14.12 -20.74
C ARG A 321 13.25 12.61 -20.94
N GLN A 322 13.49 11.83 -19.89
CA GLN A 322 13.49 10.37 -19.95
C GLN A 322 12.09 9.76 -19.72
N ASN A 323 11.03 10.57 -19.64
CA ASN A 323 9.65 10.08 -19.55
C ASN A 323 8.94 10.17 -20.90
N PHE A 324 8.02 9.25 -21.14
CA PHE A 324 7.05 9.38 -22.21
C PHE A 324 5.82 10.11 -21.68
N THR A 325 5.42 11.18 -22.37
CA THR A 325 4.23 11.96 -22.03
C THR A 325 3.34 12.07 -23.26
N ALA A 326 2.05 11.84 -23.09
CA ALA A 326 1.03 12.06 -24.11
C ALA A 326 -0.28 12.54 -23.47
N ASP A 327 -1.18 13.05 -24.30
CA ASP A 327 -2.52 13.42 -23.85
C ASP A 327 -3.28 12.16 -23.41
N ARG A 328 -4.23 12.33 -22.47
CA ARG A 328 -5.05 11.20 -21.99
C ARG A 328 -5.78 10.50 -23.13
N ALA A 329 -6.27 11.27 -24.10
CA ALA A 329 -7.02 10.75 -25.24
C ALA A 329 -6.21 9.78 -26.13
N ASP A 330 -4.88 9.89 -26.12
CA ASP A 330 -3.98 9.05 -26.91
C ASP A 330 -3.67 7.70 -26.24
N ALA A 331 -4.02 7.53 -24.96
CA ALA A 331 -3.79 6.29 -24.23
C ALA A 331 -4.35 5.07 -24.97
N ARG A 332 -5.55 5.17 -25.57
CA ARG A 332 -6.20 4.07 -26.29
C ARG A 332 -5.44 3.60 -27.55
N ALA A 333 -4.63 4.47 -28.14
CA ALA A 333 -3.83 4.13 -29.31
C ALA A 333 -2.58 3.33 -28.91
N LEU A 334 -2.10 3.52 -27.68
CA LEU A 334 -0.82 3.01 -27.20
C LEU A 334 -0.97 1.90 -26.13
N LEU A 335 -2.14 1.77 -25.50
CA LEU A 335 -2.42 0.79 -24.45
C LEU A 335 -3.64 -0.08 -24.81
N ILE A 336 -3.67 -1.34 -24.36
CA ILE A 336 -4.70 -2.31 -24.76
C ILE A 336 -6.12 -1.87 -24.35
N SER A 337 -6.36 -1.54 -23.08
CA SER A 337 -7.69 -1.17 -22.59
C SER A 337 -7.62 -0.18 -21.40
N PRO A 338 -7.15 1.06 -21.63
CA PRO A 338 -6.86 2.01 -20.55
C PRO A 338 -8.09 2.70 -19.94
N GLU A 339 -9.23 2.64 -20.61
CA GLU A 339 -10.49 3.27 -20.18
C GLU A 339 -11.47 2.27 -19.55
N SER A 340 -11.12 0.98 -19.47
CA SER A 340 -11.98 -0.05 -18.91
C SER A 340 -12.05 0.00 -17.38
N GLY A 341 -13.15 -0.54 -16.84
CA GLY A 341 -13.24 -0.91 -15.42
C GLY A 341 -12.14 -1.90 -15.02
N LEU A 342 -11.90 -2.07 -13.72
CA LEU A 342 -10.85 -2.95 -13.19
C LEU A 342 -10.92 -4.38 -13.78
N GLU A 343 -12.13 -4.85 -14.09
CA GLU A 343 -12.39 -6.14 -14.75
C GLU A 343 -11.75 -6.29 -16.13
N GLY A 344 -11.73 -5.22 -16.92
CA GLY A 344 -11.17 -5.22 -18.29
C GLY A 344 -9.89 -4.40 -18.45
N LEU A 345 -9.43 -3.74 -17.38
CA LEU A 345 -8.31 -2.81 -17.42
C LEU A 345 -7.04 -3.51 -17.91
N ASP A 346 -6.41 -2.93 -18.93
CA ASP A 346 -5.16 -3.47 -19.47
C ASP A 346 -4.28 -2.32 -19.95
N LEU A 347 -3.25 -2.01 -19.16
CA LEU A 347 -2.26 -0.97 -19.49
C LEU A 347 -1.01 -1.55 -20.15
N TYR A 348 -1.05 -2.80 -20.63
CA TYR A 348 0.05 -3.33 -21.42
C TYR A 348 0.14 -2.54 -22.74
N PRO A 349 1.35 -2.19 -23.20
CA PRO A 349 1.49 -1.40 -24.41
C PRO A 349 1.06 -2.18 -25.67
N ARG A 350 0.57 -1.46 -26.68
CA ARG A 350 0.20 -2.02 -27.98
C ARG A 350 1.40 -2.02 -28.90
N ASN A 351 1.65 -3.12 -29.59
CA ASN A 351 2.62 -3.18 -30.70
C ASN A 351 4.00 -2.56 -30.36
N ARG A 352 4.48 -2.74 -29.12
CA ARG A 352 5.76 -2.20 -28.69
C ARG A 352 5.85 -0.67 -28.63
N SER A 353 4.70 0.00 -28.49
CA SER A 353 4.59 1.46 -28.63
C SER A 353 5.28 2.26 -27.54
N LEU A 354 5.72 1.63 -26.44
CA LEU A 354 6.41 2.30 -25.34
C LEU A 354 7.89 1.86 -25.21
N GLN A 355 8.50 1.40 -26.30
CA GLN A 355 9.95 1.24 -26.38
C GLN A 355 10.66 2.60 -26.34
N SER A 356 11.63 2.72 -25.43
CA SER A 356 12.53 3.87 -25.35
C SER A 356 13.74 3.65 -26.26
N PRO A 357 14.13 4.64 -27.08
CA PRO A 357 15.32 4.54 -27.91
C PRO A 357 16.62 4.51 -27.08
N ASN A 358 16.58 5.06 -25.87
CA ASN A 358 17.74 5.17 -24.98
C ASN A 358 17.50 4.41 -23.66
N PRO A 359 18.56 3.94 -22.98
CA PRO A 359 18.45 3.48 -21.60
C PRO A 359 17.89 4.57 -20.68
N ILE A 360 17.08 4.15 -19.71
CA ILE A 360 16.60 5.03 -18.65
C ILE A 360 17.67 5.08 -17.56
N GLU A 361 18.20 6.26 -17.28
CA GLU A 361 19.31 6.47 -16.35
C GLU A 361 18.78 6.74 -14.94
N HIS A 362 19.28 6.00 -13.97
CA HIS A 362 19.07 6.26 -12.54
C HIS A 362 20.13 5.49 -11.73
N THR A 363 20.40 5.95 -10.52
CA THR A 363 21.36 5.31 -9.59
C THR A 363 20.68 4.39 -8.57
N LEU A 364 19.34 4.42 -8.49
CA LEU A 364 18.59 3.64 -7.50
C LEU A 364 18.81 2.13 -7.70
N VAL A 365 19.34 1.47 -6.67
CA VAL A 365 19.32 0.02 -6.51
C VAL A 365 18.19 -0.35 -5.55
N ALA A 366 17.13 -0.96 -6.08
CA ALA A 366 15.96 -1.36 -5.30
C ALA A 366 15.42 -2.73 -5.76
N PRO A 367 14.85 -3.53 -4.83
CA PRO A 367 14.25 -4.83 -5.17
C PRO A 367 13.13 -4.68 -6.19
N GLY A 368 13.06 -5.57 -7.18
CA GLY A 368 11.96 -5.56 -8.15
C GLY A 368 12.04 -4.47 -9.22
N LEU A 369 13.10 -3.65 -9.26
CA LEU A 369 13.30 -2.63 -10.32
C LEU A 369 13.82 -3.24 -11.64
N ASN A 370 14.48 -4.41 -11.54
CA ASN A 370 14.98 -5.20 -12.67
C ASN A 370 13.89 -6.08 -13.33
N VAL A 371 12.68 -6.11 -12.74
CA VAL A 371 11.52 -6.76 -13.31
C VAL A 371 10.44 -5.73 -13.65
N ASP A 372 9.47 -6.13 -14.46
CA ASP A 372 8.31 -5.33 -14.78
C ASP A 372 7.14 -5.58 -13.81
N PHE A 373 6.00 -4.93 -14.04
CA PHE A 373 4.79 -5.07 -13.24
C PHE A 373 4.26 -6.51 -13.18
N ASN A 374 4.48 -7.28 -14.24
CA ASN A 374 4.15 -8.70 -14.31
C ASN A 374 5.20 -9.61 -13.64
N ASN A 375 6.25 -9.01 -13.07
CA ASN A 375 7.42 -9.66 -12.46
C ASN A 375 8.23 -10.50 -13.46
N ARG A 376 8.41 -9.95 -14.65
CA ARG A 376 9.26 -10.51 -15.70
C ARG A 376 10.52 -9.69 -15.80
N THR A 377 11.66 -10.35 -16.01
CA THR A 377 12.94 -9.65 -16.19
C THR A 377 12.81 -8.64 -17.33
N ARG A 378 13.26 -7.41 -17.07
CA ARG A 378 13.33 -6.37 -18.09
C ARG A 378 14.53 -6.61 -18.99
N HIS A 379 14.27 -6.79 -20.28
CA HIS A 379 15.32 -6.96 -21.29
C HIS A 379 15.41 -5.77 -22.24
N HIS A 380 14.41 -4.90 -22.23
CA HIS A 380 14.28 -3.79 -23.17
C HIS A 380 14.30 -2.45 -22.44
N ASN A 381 14.71 -1.42 -23.16
CA ASN A 381 14.51 -0.05 -22.73
C ASN A 381 13.05 0.30 -23.01
N THR A 382 12.22 0.41 -21.97
CA THR A 382 10.81 0.76 -22.10
C THR A 382 10.43 1.86 -21.13
N TRP A 383 9.47 2.68 -21.55
CA TRP A 383 8.73 3.54 -20.65
C TRP A 383 7.59 2.77 -20.01
N GLY A 384 7.27 3.11 -18.76
CA GLY A 384 6.16 2.54 -18.02
C GLY A 384 6.47 1.22 -17.31
N ALA A 385 5.42 0.65 -16.73
CA ALA A 385 5.52 -0.45 -15.78
C ALA A 385 5.80 -1.82 -16.42
N TYR A 386 5.69 -1.96 -17.74
CA TYR A 386 5.83 -3.24 -18.44
C TYR A 386 7.15 -3.36 -19.22
N ASP A 387 7.68 -4.58 -19.34
CA ASP A 387 8.65 -4.94 -20.38
C ASP A 387 7.84 -5.33 -21.63
N ASP A 388 7.77 -4.38 -22.57
CA ASP A 388 6.94 -4.39 -23.78
C ASP A 388 7.49 -5.36 -24.85
N ASN A 389 7.55 -6.66 -24.51
CA ASN A 389 8.21 -7.69 -25.31
C ASN A 389 7.23 -8.65 -26.03
N ALA A 390 5.98 -8.75 -25.55
CA ALA A 390 4.94 -9.63 -26.08
C ALA A 390 3.90 -8.85 -26.90
N LYS A 391 3.09 -9.54 -27.71
CA LYS A 391 1.99 -8.92 -28.47
C LYS A 391 0.78 -8.58 -27.60
N GLU A 392 0.58 -9.34 -26.53
CA GLU A 392 -0.53 -9.22 -25.60
C GLU A 392 0.01 -9.24 -24.17
N ASN A 393 -0.77 -8.72 -23.23
CA ASN A 393 -0.42 -8.75 -21.82
C ASN A 393 -0.29 -10.21 -21.36
N PRO A 394 0.91 -10.67 -21.01
CA PRO A 394 1.09 -12.06 -20.64
C PRO A 394 0.77 -12.29 -19.15
N GLY A 395 0.33 -11.24 -18.45
CA GLY A 395 -0.01 -11.13 -17.04
C GLY A 395 1.05 -11.58 -16.05
N ARG A 396 0.64 -11.57 -14.77
CA ARG A 396 1.53 -11.62 -13.62
C ARG A 396 2.06 -13.03 -13.37
N SER A 397 3.31 -13.15 -12.95
CA SER A 397 3.85 -14.41 -12.45
C SER A 397 3.07 -14.90 -11.21
N GLY A 398 3.12 -16.21 -10.95
CA GLY A 398 2.52 -16.79 -9.75
C GLY A 398 2.94 -16.09 -8.46
N ARG A 399 2.00 -15.91 -7.52
CA ARG A 399 2.15 -15.27 -6.19
C ARG A 399 2.19 -13.74 -6.15
N ILE A 400 2.03 -13.06 -7.28
CA ILE A 400 2.02 -11.59 -7.33
C ILE A 400 0.61 -11.06 -7.55
N GLY A 401 0.23 -10.08 -6.74
CA GLY A 401 -1.11 -9.49 -6.68
C GLY A 401 -2.06 -10.25 -5.77
N PRO A 402 -3.06 -9.57 -5.19
CA PRO A 402 -4.23 -10.25 -4.63
C PRO A 402 -4.90 -11.10 -5.72
N ASN A 403 -5.44 -12.26 -5.33
CA ASN A 403 -6.29 -13.04 -6.21
C ASN A 403 -7.69 -12.40 -6.23
N VAL A 404 -7.87 -11.40 -7.09
CA VAL A 404 -9.12 -10.65 -7.22
C VAL A 404 -9.90 -11.19 -8.39
N GLU A 405 -11.09 -11.71 -8.11
CA GLU A 405 -12.05 -12.08 -9.14
C GLU A 405 -12.36 -10.85 -10.00
N ASN A 406 -12.39 -11.03 -11.32
CA ASN A 406 -12.62 -9.94 -12.27
C ASN A 406 -11.66 -8.75 -12.07
N CYS A 407 -10.36 -9.01 -11.95
CA CYS A 407 -9.32 -7.99 -12.09
C CYS A 407 -8.32 -8.47 -13.16
N LYS A 408 -8.52 -8.06 -14.42
CA LYS A 408 -7.60 -8.40 -15.52
C LYS A 408 -6.13 -8.05 -15.23
N PRO A 409 -5.77 -6.87 -14.69
CA PRO A 409 -4.36 -6.57 -14.41
C PRO A 409 -3.82 -7.34 -13.19
N CYS A 410 -4.67 -8.04 -12.44
CA CYS A 410 -4.29 -8.96 -11.36
C CYS A 410 -4.14 -10.41 -11.84
N GLN A 411 -4.59 -10.73 -13.06
CA GLN A 411 -4.62 -12.11 -13.56
C GLN A 411 -3.22 -12.70 -13.64
N ARG A 412 -3.13 -13.94 -13.18
CA ARG A 412 -1.93 -14.77 -13.26
C ARG A 412 -2.09 -15.69 -14.45
N TYR A 413 -1.14 -15.67 -15.37
CA TYR A 413 -1.06 -16.67 -16.43
C TYR A 413 0.11 -17.61 -16.14
N HIS A 414 -0.08 -18.86 -16.51
CA HIS A 414 0.87 -19.95 -16.27
C HIS A 414 2.06 -19.91 -17.23
#